data_AF-A0A3L6NE23-F1
#
_entry.id   AF-A0A3L6NE23-F1
#
_cell.length_a   1.000
_cell.length_b   1.000
_cell.length_c   1.000
_cell.angle_alpha   90.00
_cell.angle_beta   90.00
_cell.angle_gamma   90.00
#
_symmetry.space_group_name_H-M   'P 1'
#
loop_
_entity.id
_entity.type
_entity.pdbx_description
1 polymer ?
#
loop_
_entity_poly.entity_id
_entity_poly.type
_entity_poly.pdbx_seq_one_letter_code
_entity_poly.pdbx_strand_id
1 'polypeptide(L)'
;MEEQQHIDELLKRYLNLLDEYSQLRQSLSQIQSDVFHNIARANFAGERGMRYGQDHYDERMQATRLLAIEQNASQSPSFSFFPAPDEDNVADKEETSSAEKPDNASTPEAKEASPTEKKRKQNKNPLQWFGLFAPMPLRTAQTHSVKAVEDIIPRLVSVNAEMLHVEIEVRRARKRRAKAEAAEKKTSQTAAATQPQSTAV
;
A
#
# COMPACT_ATOMS: atom_id res chain seq x y z
N MET A 1 -35.07 3.74 16.84
CA MET A 1 -34.56 4.99 16.22
C MET A 1 -33.03 5.03 16.20
N GLU A 2 -32.36 4.61 17.27
CA GLU A 2 -30.88 4.58 17.37
C GLU A 2 -30.21 3.76 16.24
N GLU A 3 -30.74 2.58 15.89
CA GLU A 3 -30.19 1.77 14.80
C GLU A 3 -30.30 2.45 13.42
N GLN A 4 -31.31 3.30 13.22
CA GLN A 4 -31.46 4.06 11.97
C GLN A 4 -30.41 5.16 11.89
N GLN A 5 -30.19 5.89 12.98
CA GLN A 5 -29.14 6.92 13.05
C GLN A 5 -27.76 6.32 12.80
N HIS A 6 -27.47 5.14 13.37
CA HIS A 6 -26.22 4.43 13.13
C HIS A 6 -26.04 4.02 11.65
N ILE A 7 -27.11 3.54 10.99
CA ILE A 7 -27.06 3.23 9.55
C ILE A 7 -26.79 4.51 8.74
N ASP A 8 -27.44 5.61 9.07
CA ASP A 8 -27.28 6.89 8.37
C ASP A 8 -25.85 7.46 8.54
N GLU A 9 -25.25 7.30 9.72
CA GLU A 9 -23.84 7.64 9.98
C GLU A 9 -22.87 6.80 9.14
N LEU A 10 -23.10 5.48 9.06
CA LEU A 10 -22.29 4.59 8.23
C LEU A 10 -22.39 4.95 6.74
N LEU A 11 -23.61 5.28 6.26
CA LEU A 11 -23.82 5.72 4.88
C LEU A 11 -23.13 7.05 4.60
N LYS A 12 -23.19 8.00 5.54
CA LYS A 12 -22.45 9.27 5.43
C LYS A 12 -20.95 9.03 5.32
N ARG A 13 -20.39 8.14 6.15
CA ARG A 13 -18.97 7.76 6.06
C ARG A 13 -18.64 7.12 4.71
N TYR A 14 -19.49 6.22 4.22
CA TYR A 14 -19.31 5.58 2.92
C TYR A 14 -19.29 6.61 1.78
N LEU A 15 -20.19 7.59 1.78
CA LEU A 15 -20.23 8.63 0.75
C LEU A 15 -18.96 9.50 0.75
N ASN A 16 -18.43 9.84 1.93
CA ASN A 16 -17.16 10.56 2.03
C ASN A 16 -15.98 9.75 1.46
N LEU A 17 -15.92 8.45 1.79
CA LEU A 17 -14.91 7.55 1.24
C LEU A 17 -15.03 7.39 -0.28
N LEU A 18 -16.26 7.36 -0.81
CA LEU A 18 -16.52 7.27 -2.24
C LEU A 18 -16.06 8.53 -2.99
N ASP A 19 -16.27 9.72 -2.41
CA ASP A 19 -15.77 10.98 -2.96
C ASP A 19 -14.23 10.97 -2.97
N GLU A 20 -13.60 10.62 -1.85
CA GLU A 20 -12.14 10.50 -1.76
C GLU A 20 -11.58 9.50 -2.79
N TYR A 21 -12.20 8.32 -2.90
CA TYR A 21 -11.82 7.32 -3.89
C TYR A 21 -11.91 7.86 -5.33
N SER A 22 -12.98 8.60 -5.65
CA SER A 22 -13.21 9.17 -6.97
C SER A 22 -12.15 10.23 -7.31
N GLN A 23 -11.81 11.09 -6.35
CA GLN A 23 -10.75 12.10 -6.49
C GLN A 23 -9.38 11.43 -6.68
N LEU A 24 -9.04 10.44 -5.86
CA LEU A 24 -7.79 9.68 -5.99
C LEU A 24 -7.67 8.99 -7.34
N ARG A 25 -8.76 8.40 -7.84
CA ARG A 25 -8.80 7.76 -9.17
C ARG A 25 -8.59 8.77 -10.30
N GLN A 26 -9.16 9.97 -10.18
CA GLN A 26 -8.93 11.05 -11.14
C GLN A 26 -7.46 11.50 -11.12
N SER A 27 -6.88 11.70 -9.92
CA SER A 27 -5.47 12.04 -9.77
C SER A 27 -4.54 10.95 -10.33
N LEU A 28 -4.84 9.67 -10.09
CA LEU A 28 -4.09 8.55 -10.65
C LEU A 28 -4.10 8.60 -12.18
N SER A 29 -5.28 8.81 -12.78
CA SER A 29 -5.46 8.90 -14.23
C SER A 29 -4.65 10.05 -14.85
N GLN A 30 -4.65 11.21 -14.18
CA GLN A 30 -3.84 12.36 -14.60
C GLN A 30 -2.36 12.06 -14.56
N ILE A 31 -1.85 11.56 -13.42
CA ILE A 31 -0.43 11.22 -13.29
C ILE A 31 -0.02 10.16 -14.31
N GLN A 32 -0.84 9.13 -14.52
CA GLN A 32 -0.57 8.09 -15.49
C GLN A 32 -0.50 8.65 -16.92
N SER A 33 -1.40 9.58 -17.26
CA SER A 33 -1.38 10.28 -18.56
C SER A 33 -0.11 11.11 -18.73
N ASP A 34 0.31 11.83 -17.69
CA ASP A 34 1.54 12.62 -17.69
C ASP A 34 2.79 11.75 -17.84
N VAL A 35 2.83 10.59 -17.16
CA VAL A 35 3.91 9.61 -17.31
C VAL A 35 4.02 9.17 -18.77
N PHE A 36 2.92 8.72 -19.38
CA PHE A 36 2.94 8.26 -20.77
C PHE A 36 3.30 9.36 -21.76
N HIS A 37 2.81 10.59 -21.54
CA HIS A 37 3.17 11.72 -22.37
C HIS A 37 4.67 12.03 -22.29
N ASN A 38 5.24 12.02 -21.08
CA ASN A 38 6.67 12.26 -20.88
C ASN A 38 7.53 11.14 -21.48
N ILE A 39 7.11 9.87 -21.37
CA ILE A 39 7.79 8.74 -22.03
C ILE A 39 7.73 8.90 -23.55
N ALA A 40 6.57 9.26 -24.11
CA ALA A 40 6.42 9.49 -25.55
C ALA A 40 7.33 10.64 -26.02
N ARG A 41 7.40 11.74 -25.27
CA ARG A 41 8.31 12.86 -25.55
C ARG A 41 9.77 12.43 -25.47
N ALA A 42 10.15 11.62 -24.49
CA ALA A 42 11.51 11.08 -24.38
C ALA A 42 11.85 10.22 -25.61
N ASN A 43 10.96 9.32 -26.01
CA ASN A 43 11.16 8.46 -27.18
C ASN A 43 11.22 9.25 -28.49
N PHE A 44 10.41 10.31 -28.63
CA PHE A 44 10.44 11.17 -29.80
C PHE A 44 11.73 11.99 -29.91
N ALA A 45 12.24 12.49 -28.78
CA ALA A 45 13.49 13.25 -28.72
C ALA A 45 14.75 12.35 -28.66
N GLY A 46 14.58 11.03 -28.60
CA GLY A 46 15.68 10.07 -28.55
C GLY A 46 16.50 10.10 -29.83
N GLU A 47 17.77 10.48 -29.74
CA GLU A 47 18.68 10.44 -30.88
C GLU A 47 18.90 9.00 -31.37
N ARG A 48 19.22 8.85 -32.67
CA ARG A 48 19.59 7.55 -33.31
C ARG A 48 18.54 6.43 -33.17
N GLY A 49 17.27 6.77 -32.98
CA GLY A 49 16.20 5.78 -32.84
C GLY A 49 16.20 5.07 -31.47
N MET A 50 16.86 5.65 -30.47
CA MET A 50 16.82 5.15 -29.10
C MET A 50 15.40 5.20 -28.54
N ARG A 51 14.90 4.04 -28.10
CA ARG A 51 13.59 3.90 -27.48
C ARG A 51 13.75 3.47 -26.04
N TYR A 52 13.34 4.32 -25.11
CA TYR A 52 13.35 4.03 -23.69
C TYR A 52 12.28 2.98 -23.39
N GLY A 53 12.71 1.73 -23.24
CA GLY A 53 11.86 0.57 -23.08
C GLY A 53 12.60 -0.62 -22.49
N GLN A 54 11.94 -1.78 -22.54
CA GLN A 54 12.43 -3.03 -21.93
C GLN A 54 13.72 -3.55 -22.58
N ASP A 55 13.98 -3.18 -23.83
CA ASP A 55 15.17 -3.57 -24.60
C ASP A 55 16.49 -3.10 -23.97
N HIS A 56 16.44 -2.13 -23.04
CA HIS A 56 17.59 -1.61 -22.31
C HIS A 56 17.62 -2.05 -20.84
N TYR A 57 16.75 -2.98 -20.43
CA TYR A 57 16.82 -3.55 -19.09
C TYR A 57 18.03 -4.48 -19.00
N ASP A 58 18.84 -4.29 -17.96
CA ASP A 58 19.95 -5.19 -17.62
C ASP A 58 19.45 -6.27 -16.64
N GLU A 59 20.20 -7.36 -16.50
CA GLU A 59 19.93 -8.45 -15.54
C GLU A 59 19.93 -7.97 -14.08
N ARG A 60 20.41 -6.75 -13.83
CA ARG A 60 20.42 -6.06 -12.54
C ARG A 60 19.09 -5.40 -12.18
N MET A 61 18.02 -5.62 -12.95
CA MET A 61 16.71 -5.04 -12.69
C MET A 61 16.14 -5.56 -11.37
N GLN A 62 16.23 -4.75 -10.32
CA GLN A 62 15.69 -5.03 -8.99
C GLN A 62 14.61 -4.01 -8.64
N ALA A 63 13.65 -4.44 -7.81
CA ALA A 63 12.67 -3.54 -7.23
C ALA A 63 13.38 -2.52 -6.34
N THR A 64 13.14 -1.22 -6.57
CA THR A 64 13.65 -0.14 -5.72
C THR A 64 12.72 0.20 -4.56
N ARG A 65 11.43 -0.16 -4.69
CA ARG A 65 10.40 0.02 -3.66
C ARG A 65 9.72 -1.30 -3.38
N LEU A 66 9.47 -1.57 -2.11
CA LEU A 66 8.72 -2.73 -1.63
C LEU A 66 7.46 -2.24 -0.91
N LEU A 67 6.41 -3.06 -0.96
CA LEU A 67 5.15 -2.82 -0.31
C LEU A 67 5.07 -3.66 0.97
N ALA A 68 4.89 -3.02 2.11
CA ALA A 68 4.44 -3.65 3.35
C ALA A 68 2.92 -3.59 3.42
N ILE A 69 2.32 -4.72 3.80
CA ILE A 69 0.89 -4.83 4.05
C ILE A 69 0.75 -5.14 5.53
N GLU A 70 0.30 -4.16 6.29
CA GLU A 70 0.02 -4.32 7.71
C GLU A 70 -1.47 -4.44 7.91
N GLN A 71 -1.89 -5.35 8.78
CA GLN A 71 -3.30 -5.54 9.11
C GLN A 71 -3.59 -4.84 10.44
N ASN A 72 -4.27 -3.68 10.38
CA ASN A 72 -4.61 -2.94 11.58
C ASN A 72 -5.67 -3.66 12.42
N ALA A 73 -5.66 -3.38 13.73
CA ALA A 73 -6.69 -3.82 14.68
C ALA A 73 -8.13 -3.42 14.25
N SER A 74 -8.25 -2.37 13.44
CA SER A 74 -9.50 -1.88 12.84
C SER A 74 -9.96 -2.66 11.58
N GLN A 75 -9.39 -3.85 11.31
CA GLN A 75 -9.76 -4.78 10.22
C GLN A 75 -9.53 -4.30 8.77
N SER A 76 -9.02 -3.09 8.54
CA SER A 76 -8.63 -2.61 7.21
C SER A 76 -7.10 -2.73 7.02
N PRO A 77 -6.61 -3.36 5.93
CA PRO A 77 -5.19 -3.41 5.62
C PRO A 77 -4.66 -2.01 5.31
N SER A 78 -3.53 -1.64 5.92
CA SER A 78 -2.74 -0.46 5.57
C SER A 78 -1.57 -0.86 4.67
N PHE A 79 -1.36 -0.05 3.64
CA PHE A 79 -0.32 -0.24 2.64
C PHE A 79 0.74 0.84 2.82
N SER A 80 1.97 0.44 3.11
CA SER A 80 3.11 1.36 3.25
C SER A 80 4.24 0.92 2.34
N PHE A 81 4.96 1.88 1.76
CA PHE A 81 6.11 1.61 0.90
C PHE A 81 7.41 1.92 1.63
N PHE A 82 8.41 1.09 1.39
CA PHE A 82 9.76 1.30 1.89
C PHE A 82 10.78 1.01 0.79
N PRO A 83 11.95 1.68 0.80
CA PRO A 83 13.01 1.41 -0.15
C PRO A 83 13.54 -0.01 0.03
N ALA A 84 13.77 -0.72 -1.08
CA ALA A 84 14.28 -2.08 -1.04
C ALA A 84 15.69 -2.11 -0.40
N PRO A 85 15.95 -3.02 0.56
CA PRO A 85 17.25 -3.12 1.22
C PRO A 85 18.36 -3.43 0.21
N ASP A 86 19.59 -3.02 0.54
CA ASP A 86 20.77 -3.43 -0.23
C ASP A 86 21.08 -4.89 0.11
N GLU A 87 20.92 -5.81 -0.85
CA GLU A 87 21.32 -7.23 -0.71
C GLU A 87 22.79 -7.37 -0.26
N ASP A 88 23.65 -6.39 -0.58
CA ASP A 88 25.04 -6.32 -0.15
C ASP A 88 25.24 -6.01 1.36
N ASN A 89 24.20 -5.55 2.08
CA ASN A 89 24.26 -5.23 3.52
C ASN A 89 23.65 -6.31 4.43
N VAL A 90 23.04 -7.35 3.87
CA VAL A 90 22.39 -8.40 4.68
C VAL A 90 23.40 -9.44 5.18
N ALA A 91 24.55 -9.58 4.51
CA ALA A 91 25.60 -10.54 4.89
C ALA A 91 26.41 -10.15 6.14
N ASP A 92 26.33 -8.90 6.62
CA ASP A 92 27.20 -8.38 7.69
C ASP A 92 26.45 -8.15 9.03
N LYS A 93 25.22 -8.64 9.16
CA LYS A 93 24.37 -8.39 10.34
C LYS A 93 23.91 -9.62 11.14
N GLU A 94 24.31 -10.83 10.74
CA GLU A 94 23.92 -12.06 11.47
C GLU A 94 25.02 -12.71 12.30
N GLU A 95 26.25 -12.19 12.35
CA GLU A 95 27.27 -12.73 13.25
C GLU A 95 28.00 -11.66 14.07
N THR A 96 28.02 -11.92 15.38
CA THR A 96 28.79 -11.31 16.48
C THR A 96 28.13 -10.18 17.27
N SER A 97 28.07 -10.22 18.60
CA SER A 97 28.08 -11.30 19.59
C SER A 97 27.87 -10.64 20.95
N SER A 98 27.17 -11.35 21.82
CA SER A 98 27.22 -11.15 23.27
C SER A 98 28.64 -11.34 23.82
N ALA A 99 28.97 -10.57 24.86
CA ALA A 99 29.88 -10.85 25.97
C ALA A 99 31.41 -11.05 25.73
N GLU A 100 32.15 -10.07 26.28
CA GLU A 100 33.27 -10.18 27.24
C GLU A 100 34.66 -10.75 26.84
N LYS A 101 35.68 -9.92 27.19
CA LYS A 101 37.14 -10.11 27.31
C LYS A 101 37.52 -11.13 28.43
N PRO A 102 38.79 -11.54 28.69
CA PRO A 102 40.08 -10.87 28.34
C PRO A 102 41.30 -11.75 27.90
N ASP A 103 42.33 -11.04 27.45
CA ASP A 103 43.81 -11.24 27.52
C ASP A 103 44.47 -12.62 27.28
N ASN A 104 45.36 -12.69 26.28
CA ASN A 104 46.81 -12.88 26.52
C ASN A 104 47.66 -12.54 25.26
N ALA A 105 48.87 -12.05 25.50
CA ALA A 105 49.83 -11.53 24.53
C ALA A 105 50.65 -12.62 23.81
N SER A 106 50.96 -12.41 22.53
CA SER A 106 52.32 -12.50 21.95
C SER A 106 52.29 -12.16 20.44
N THR A 107 53.36 -11.48 20.02
CA THR A 107 53.59 -10.74 18.77
C THR A 107 54.16 -11.66 17.65
N PRO A 108 54.57 -11.14 16.46
CA PRO A 108 53.82 -11.23 15.20
C PRO A 108 54.54 -12.06 14.11
N GLU A 109 53.85 -12.50 13.05
CA GLU A 109 54.55 -12.76 11.78
C GLU A 109 53.62 -12.69 10.55
N ALA A 110 54.18 -12.12 9.49
CA ALA A 110 53.57 -11.57 8.29
C ALA A 110 52.89 -12.61 7.40
N LYS A 111 51.69 -12.27 6.87
CA LYS A 111 51.23 -12.68 5.53
C LYS A 111 50.35 -11.60 4.88
N GLU A 112 50.92 -11.01 3.84
CA GLU A 112 50.31 -10.52 2.59
C GLU A 112 48.90 -9.93 2.65
N ALA A 113 48.85 -8.60 2.54
CA ALA A 113 47.65 -7.85 2.20
C ALA A 113 47.26 -8.12 0.73
N SER A 114 46.23 -8.94 0.51
CA SER A 114 45.47 -8.93 -0.74
C SER A 114 44.60 -7.67 -0.81
N PRO A 115 44.53 -6.96 -1.96
CA PRO A 115 43.73 -5.74 -2.07
C PRO A 115 42.25 -6.12 -1.99
N THR A 116 41.57 -5.65 -0.93
CA THR A 116 40.11 -5.65 -0.84
C THR A 116 39.53 -4.99 -2.11
N GLU A 117 38.97 -5.80 -3.00
CA GLU A 117 38.07 -5.34 -4.05
C GLU A 117 36.88 -4.67 -3.35
N LYS A 118 36.90 -3.34 -3.30
CA LYS A 118 35.74 -2.54 -2.90
C LYS A 118 34.64 -2.83 -3.92
N LYS A 119 33.72 -3.75 -3.60
CA LYS A 119 32.50 -3.99 -4.38
C LYS A 119 31.85 -2.63 -4.64
N ARG A 120 31.81 -2.24 -5.91
CA ARG A 120 31.24 -0.96 -6.33
C ARG A 120 29.77 -0.97 -5.92
N LYS A 121 29.33 0.02 -5.15
CA LYS A 121 27.92 0.21 -4.81
C LYS A 121 27.10 0.09 -6.08
N GLN A 122 26.22 -0.91 -6.14
CA GLN A 122 25.34 -1.13 -7.29
C GLN A 122 24.45 0.11 -7.43
N ASN A 123 24.55 0.84 -8.53
CA ASN A 123 23.70 2.00 -8.77
C ASN A 123 22.27 1.52 -9.06
N LYS A 124 21.41 1.57 -8.04
CA LYS A 124 20.00 1.12 -8.11
C LYS A 124 19.07 2.04 -8.91
N ASN A 125 19.55 3.16 -9.45
CA ASN A 125 18.68 4.08 -10.19
C ASN A 125 18.41 3.53 -11.60
N PRO A 126 17.15 3.16 -11.93
CA PRO A 126 16.82 2.54 -13.22
C PRO A 126 17.07 3.46 -14.41
N LEU A 127 17.14 4.79 -14.20
CA LEU A 127 17.48 5.71 -15.29
C LEU A 127 18.89 5.51 -15.84
N GLN A 128 19.81 4.97 -15.04
CA GLN A 128 21.19 4.75 -15.47
C GLN A 128 21.33 3.59 -16.46
N TRP A 129 20.32 2.71 -16.55
CA TRP A 129 20.27 1.66 -17.57
C TRP A 129 20.17 2.24 -19.00
N PHE A 130 19.67 3.47 -19.13
CA PHE A 130 19.58 4.19 -20.40
C PHE A 130 20.79 5.10 -20.66
N GLY A 131 21.89 4.92 -19.91
CA GLY A 131 23.12 5.70 -20.02
C GLY A 131 23.23 6.84 -19.01
N LEU A 132 24.37 7.54 -19.03
CA LEU A 132 24.69 8.60 -18.06
C LEU A 132 23.75 9.81 -18.17
N PHE A 133 23.22 10.08 -19.35
CA PHE A 133 22.42 11.26 -19.67
C PHE A 133 20.97 10.90 -20.03
N ALA A 134 20.22 10.38 -19.06
CA ALA A 134 18.76 10.24 -19.22
C ALA A 134 18.10 11.61 -19.48
N PRO A 135 17.22 11.74 -20.48
CA PRO A 135 16.62 13.01 -20.85
C PRO A 135 15.62 13.50 -19.78
N MET A 136 15.42 14.82 -19.71
CA MET A 136 14.55 15.43 -18.70
C MET A 136 13.11 14.84 -18.67
N PRO A 137 12.43 14.60 -19.80
CA PRO A 137 11.11 13.97 -19.78
C PRO A 137 11.12 12.59 -19.11
N LEU A 138 12.18 11.79 -19.27
CA LEU A 138 12.27 10.47 -18.65
C LEU A 138 12.46 10.57 -17.13
N ARG A 139 13.22 11.58 -16.65
CA ARG A 139 13.34 11.89 -15.22
C ARG A 139 12.00 12.33 -14.64
N THR A 140 11.28 13.20 -15.34
CA THR A 140 9.94 13.64 -14.93
C THR A 140 8.96 12.48 -14.90
N ALA A 141 8.98 11.59 -15.90
CA ALA A 141 8.18 10.37 -15.89
C ALA A 141 8.50 9.49 -14.68
N GLN A 142 9.78 9.29 -14.35
CA GLN A 142 10.18 8.57 -13.14
C GLN A 142 9.57 9.21 -11.89
N THR A 143 9.73 10.53 -11.68
CA THR A 143 9.16 11.23 -10.52
C THR A 143 7.64 11.06 -10.41
N HIS A 144 6.92 11.11 -11.53
CA HIS A 144 5.48 10.89 -11.54
C HIS A 144 5.09 9.44 -11.23
N SER A 145 5.79 8.45 -11.81
CA SER A 145 5.58 7.04 -11.49
C SER A 145 5.87 6.74 -10.03
N VAL A 146 6.92 7.37 -9.50
CA VAL A 146 7.33 7.31 -8.10
C VAL A 146 6.19 7.79 -7.19
N LYS A 147 5.64 8.97 -7.48
CA LYS A 147 4.50 9.55 -6.75
C LYS A 147 3.25 8.68 -6.84
N ALA A 148 2.96 8.12 -8.01
CA ALA A 148 1.79 7.24 -8.18
C ALA A 148 1.86 6.02 -7.26
N VAL A 149 3.04 5.38 -7.18
CA VAL A 149 3.26 4.16 -6.41
C VAL A 149 3.37 4.43 -4.91
N GLU A 150 4.06 5.49 -4.49
CA GLU A 150 4.26 5.77 -3.06
C GLU A 150 3.06 6.43 -2.38
N ASP A 151 2.32 7.29 -3.09
CA ASP A 151 1.28 8.10 -2.46
C ASP A 151 -0.12 7.66 -2.87
N ILE A 152 -0.40 7.62 -4.18
CA ILE A 152 -1.79 7.54 -4.68
C ILE A 152 -2.34 6.12 -4.59
N ILE A 153 -1.62 5.14 -5.13
CA ILE A 153 -2.04 3.74 -5.15
C ILE A 153 -2.29 3.20 -3.72
N PRO A 154 -1.37 3.34 -2.74
CA PRO A 154 -1.60 2.81 -1.40
C PRO A 154 -2.80 3.47 -0.72
N ARG A 155 -2.99 4.80 -0.87
CA ARG A 155 -4.17 5.47 -0.34
C ARG A 155 -5.46 4.95 -1.00
N LEU A 156 -5.45 4.80 -2.32
CA LEU A 156 -6.60 4.30 -3.09
C LEU A 156 -7.03 2.89 -2.63
N VAL A 157 -6.05 1.98 -2.47
CA VAL A 157 -6.34 0.61 -2.03
C VAL A 157 -6.80 0.58 -0.56
N SER A 158 -6.22 1.43 0.30
CA SER A 158 -6.65 1.58 1.69
C SER A 158 -8.11 2.05 1.77
N VAL A 159 -8.46 3.12 1.04
CA VAL A 159 -9.83 3.65 0.99
C VAL A 159 -10.81 2.60 0.46
N ASN A 160 -10.44 1.87 -0.59
CA ASN A 160 -11.28 0.78 -1.10
C ASN A 160 -11.52 -0.31 -0.05
N ALA A 161 -10.49 -0.68 0.72
CA ALA A 161 -10.64 -1.65 1.79
C ALA A 161 -11.54 -1.13 2.95
N GLU A 162 -11.45 0.16 3.28
CA GLU A 162 -12.35 0.81 4.23
C GLU A 162 -13.80 0.85 3.73
N MET A 163 -14.01 1.16 2.44
CA MET A 163 -15.35 1.16 1.83
C MET A 163 -16.01 -0.22 1.95
N LEU A 164 -15.28 -1.28 1.59
CA LEU A 164 -15.76 -2.66 1.71
C LEU A 164 -16.12 -3.01 3.17
N HIS A 165 -15.33 -2.54 4.13
CA HIS A 165 -15.61 -2.73 5.55
C HIS A 165 -16.93 -2.06 5.95
N VAL A 166 -17.11 -0.79 5.59
CA VAL A 166 -18.34 -0.05 5.89
C VAL A 166 -19.56 -0.69 5.23
N GLU A 167 -19.45 -1.21 4.00
CA GLU A 167 -20.54 -1.96 3.36
C GLU A 167 -20.96 -3.19 4.17
N ILE A 168 -19.99 -3.92 4.73
CA ILE A 168 -20.25 -5.07 5.59
C ILE A 168 -20.96 -4.62 6.87
N GLU A 169 -20.52 -3.52 7.49
CA GLU A 169 -21.16 -2.96 8.68
C GLU A 169 -22.59 -2.51 8.41
N VAL A 170 -22.85 -1.83 7.30
CA VAL A 170 -24.20 -1.43 6.89
C VAL A 170 -25.10 -2.65 6.71
N ARG A 171 -24.61 -3.70 6.04
CA ARG A 171 -25.36 -4.96 5.88
C ARG A 171 -25.67 -5.60 7.24
N ARG A 172 -24.71 -5.61 8.16
CA ARG A 172 -24.88 -6.14 9.53
C ARG A 172 -25.89 -5.31 10.33
N ALA A 173 -25.80 -3.99 10.30
CA ALA A 173 -26.70 -3.07 10.99
C ALA A 173 -28.15 -3.23 10.49
N ARG A 174 -28.35 -3.27 9.16
CA ARG A 174 -29.68 -3.53 8.56
C ARG A 174 -30.25 -4.88 8.98
N LYS A 175 -29.42 -5.92 9.06
CA LYS A 175 -29.85 -7.25 9.51
C LYS A 175 -30.25 -7.24 10.99
N ARG A 176 -29.52 -6.55 11.86
CA ARG A 176 -29.88 -6.39 13.28
C ARG A 176 -31.21 -5.69 13.45
N ARG A 177 -31.41 -4.59 12.73
CA ARG A 177 -32.67 -3.85 12.71
C ARG A 177 -33.86 -4.69 12.27
N ALA A 178 -33.75 -5.40 11.15
CA ALA A 178 -34.82 -6.28 10.69
C ALA A 178 -35.16 -7.38 11.71
N LYS A 179 -34.16 -7.90 12.44
CA LYS A 179 -34.36 -8.88 13.51
C LYS A 179 -35.06 -8.27 14.73
N ALA A 180 -34.67 -7.06 15.13
CA ALA A 180 -35.30 -6.34 16.24
C ALA A 180 -36.78 -6.04 15.93
N GLU A 181 -37.08 -5.49 14.75
CA GLU A 181 -38.46 -5.23 14.31
C GLU A 181 -39.31 -6.51 14.23
N ALA A 182 -38.72 -7.63 13.81
CA ALA A 182 -39.42 -8.93 13.79
C ALA A 182 -39.66 -9.50 15.19
N ALA A 183 -38.75 -9.28 16.14
CA ALA A 183 -38.91 -9.70 17.53
C ALA A 183 -40.01 -8.87 18.22
N GLU A 184 -40.01 -7.55 18.03
CA GLU A 184 -41.06 -6.66 18.54
C GLU A 184 -42.44 -7.07 18.02
N LYS A 185 -42.58 -7.35 16.72
CA LYS A 185 -43.84 -7.83 16.13
C LYS A 185 -44.32 -9.15 16.75
N LYS A 186 -43.40 -10.08 17.03
CA LYS A 186 -43.74 -11.36 17.70
C LYS A 186 -44.22 -11.11 19.13
N THR A 187 -43.53 -10.29 19.91
CA THR A 187 -43.91 -9.96 21.29
C THR A 187 -45.28 -9.26 21.34
N SER A 188 -45.55 -8.32 20.43
CA SER A 188 -46.85 -7.66 20.31
C SER A 188 -47.99 -8.62 19.97
N GLN A 189 -47.74 -9.59 19.08
CA GLN A 189 -48.73 -10.62 18.72
C GLN A 189 -49.01 -11.58 19.88
N THR A 190 -47.99 -11.98 20.65
CA THR A 190 -48.17 -12.84 21.83
C THR A 190 -48.90 -12.12 22.96
N ALA A 191 -48.63 -10.82 23.17
CA ALA A 191 -49.35 -10.01 24.16
C ALA A 191 -50.83 -9.81 23.80
N ALA A 192 -51.14 -9.58 22.51
CA ALA A 192 -52.52 -9.47 22.03
C ALA A 192 -53.31 -10.79 22.16
N ALA A 193 -52.65 -11.95 22.02
CA ALA A 193 -53.28 -13.26 22.17
C ALA A 193 -53.56 -13.66 23.64
N THR A 194 -52.97 -12.96 24.62
CA THR A 194 -53.06 -13.32 26.06
C THR A 194 -54.06 -12.44 26.83
N GLN A 195 -54.78 -11.50 26.19
CA GLN A 195 -55.84 -10.76 26.87
C GLN A 195 -57.05 -11.68 27.14
N PRO A 196 -57.40 -11.96 28.41
CA PRO A 196 -58.53 -12.84 28.73
C PRO A 196 -59.83 -12.13 28.37
N GLN A 197 -60.66 -12.81 27.58
CA GLN A 197 -62.04 -12.43 27.33
C GLN A 197 -62.78 -12.43 28.68
N SER A 198 -62.97 -11.24 29.25
CA SER A 198 -63.89 -11.02 30.38
C SER A 198 -65.32 -11.26 29.87
N THR A 199 -65.83 -12.48 30.08
CA THR A 199 -67.24 -12.82 29.90
C THR A 199 -68.09 -12.04 30.89
N ALA A 200 -68.79 -11.01 30.41
CA ALA A 200 -69.87 -10.36 31.14
C ALA A 200 -71.11 -11.25 31.10
N VAL A 201 -71.59 -11.63 32.29
CA VAL A 201 -72.86 -12.31 32.58
C VAL A 201 -73.95 -11.27 32.79
#